data_AF-A0A381YUU1-F1
#
_entry.id   AF-A0A381YUU1-F1
#
_cell.length_a   1.000
_cell.length_b   1.000
_cell.length_c   1.000
_cell.angle_alpha   90.00
_cell.angle_beta   90.00
_cell.angle_gamma   90.00
#
_symmetry.space_group_name_H-M   'P 1'
#
loop_
_entity.id
_entity.type
_entity.pdbx_description
1 polymer ?
#
loop_
_entity_poly.entity_id
_entity_poly.type
_entity_poly.pdbx_seq_one_letter_code
_entity_poly.pdbx_strand_id
1 'polypeptide(L)'
;MKDSFISFKDISAEKWVINIRGSYKSDTFDFLKENLGEKLYHYDLQSSNGWFHDTRVMLKDINSDYIFFWIEDHINMADVTIYDNILKDMCENKVDHFIYSWWQKSVLNEYEYINKKETNNINIYNISDRNIRIIEKRIGTHFMPISAVSISTNMFFKKIVTSNHPKLKRWPRETPFDFDKRSSDFEFFPFVLSFPKFELFANIDDNHGTVGYSLIDRGLYENRMTRDEIKSIEFRKSFNYYRLIKTIFPNVIWKLLVSIFVYIKRLVYTYG
;
A
#
# COMPACT_ATOMS: atom_id res chain seq x y z
N MET A 1 -9.53 10.95 -2.89
CA MET A 1 -10.54 10.12 -3.60
C MET A 1 -10.92 10.64 -4.99
N LYS A 2 -11.81 11.65 -5.15
CA LYS A 2 -12.36 12.02 -6.49
C LYS A 2 -11.28 12.31 -7.54
N ASP A 3 -10.31 13.17 -7.22
CA ASP A 3 -9.23 13.54 -8.15
C ASP A 3 -8.35 12.33 -8.52
N SER A 4 -8.06 11.47 -7.54
CA SER A 4 -7.39 10.19 -7.78
C SER A 4 -8.20 9.31 -8.72
N PHE A 5 -9.48 9.06 -8.44
CA PHE A 5 -10.35 8.26 -9.31
C PHE A 5 -10.40 8.80 -10.75
N ILE A 6 -10.67 10.09 -10.93
CA ILE A 6 -10.77 10.73 -12.24
C ILE A 6 -9.47 10.59 -13.03
N SER A 7 -8.31 10.61 -12.37
CA SER A 7 -7.01 10.53 -13.05
C SER A 7 -6.76 9.19 -13.77
N PHE A 8 -7.47 8.11 -13.42
CA PHE A 8 -7.28 6.79 -14.07
C PHE A 8 -8.57 6.04 -14.37
N LYS A 9 -9.76 6.62 -14.17
CA LYS A 9 -11.05 5.91 -14.34
C LYS A 9 -11.23 5.23 -15.70
N ASP A 10 -10.55 5.73 -16.73
CA ASP A 10 -10.67 5.29 -18.13
C ASP A 10 -9.70 4.14 -18.50
N ILE A 11 -9.01 3.53 -17.53
CA ILE A 11 -8.28 2.27 -17.76
C ILE A 11 -9.24 1.15 -18.23
N SER A 12 -8.69 0.15 -18.90
CA SER A 12 -9.40 -1.04 -19.40
C SER A 12 -9.83 -2.02 -18.28
N ALA A 13 -10.32 -1.52 -17.15
CA ALA A 13 -10.84 -2.33 -16.05
C ALA A 13 -12.19 -2.95 -16.43
N GLU A 14 -12.28 -4.27 -16.27
CA GLU A 14 -13.51 -5.05 -16.43
C GLU A 14 -14.57 -4.61 -15.41
N LYS A 15 -14.15 -4.41 -14.15
CA LYS A 15 -15.02 -4.04 -13.03
C LYS A 15 -14.24 -3.37 -11.90
N TRP A 16 -14.98 -2.75 -10.99
CA TRP A 16 -14.50 -2.03 -9.83
C TRP A 16 -15.18 -2.58 -8.58
N VAL A 17 -14.44 -3.34 -7.78
CA VAL A 17 -14.94 -3.90 -6.52
C VAL A 17 -14.51 -2.98 -5.38
N ILE A 18 -15.43 -2.17 -4.88
CA ILE A 18 -15.10 -1.08 -3.94
C ILE A 18 -15.91 -1.26 -2.66
N ASN A 19 -15.19 -1.29 -1.53
CA ASN A 19 -15.78 -1.21 -0.21
C ASN A 19 -15.69 0.22 0.32
N ILE A 20 -16.82 0.89 0.49
CA ILE A 20 -16.90 2.28 0.92
C ILE A 20 -17.07 2.32 2.44
N ARG A 21 -16.27 3.14 3.12
CA ARG A 21 -16.25 3.27 4.58
C ARG A 21 -16.28 4.73 5.00
N GLY A 22 -16.67 4.97 6.26
CA GLY A 22 -16.60 6.29 6.87
C GLY A 22 -17.84 7.16 6.65
N SER A 23 -17.75 8.43 7.06
CA SER A 23 -18.88 9.36 7.09
C SER A 23 -19.39 9.79 5.71
N TYR A 24 -18.52 9.77 4.70
CA TYR A 24 -18.84 10.20 3.33
C TYR A 24 -19.30 9.04 2.43
N LYS A 25 -19.80 7.94 3.01
CA LYS A 25 -20.13 6.74 2.23
C LYS A 25 -21.22 6.96 1.18
N SER A 26 -22.25 7.75 1.49
CA SER A 26 -23.35 8.03 0.57
C SER A 26 -22.84 8.84 -0.62
N ASP A 27 -22.18 9.98 -0.36
CA ASP A 27 -21.64 10.85 -1.40
C ASP A 27 -20.62 10.13 -2.29
N THR A 28 -19.81 9.25 -1.69
CA THR A 28 -18.85 8.42 -2.43
C THR A 28 -19.55 7.37 -3.30
N PHE A 29 -20.58 6.72 -2.79
CA PHE A 29 -21.37 5.75 -3.55
C PHE A 29 -22.04 6.42 -4.75
N ASP A 30 -22.71 7.55 -4.54
CA ASP A 30 -23.41 8.28 -5.61
C ASP A 30 -22.44 8.70 -6.72
N PHE A 31 -21.28 9.27 -6.33
CA PHE A 31 -20.23 9.65 -7.26
C PHE A 31 -19.69 8.46 -8.07
N LEU A 32 -19.37 7.34 -7.40
CA LEU A 32 -18.85 6.15 -8.08
C LEU A 32 -19.92 5.51 -8.96
N LYS A 33 -21.18 5.48 -8.52
CA LYS A 33 -22.29 4.90 -9.29
C LYS A 33 -22.56 5.68 -10.57
N GLU A 34 -22.50 7.01 -10.51
CA GLU A 34 -22.63 7.90 -11.67
C GLU A 34 -21.52 7.64 -12.70
N ASN A 35 -20.28 7.43 -12.25
CA ASN A 35 -19.13 7.28 -13.16
C ASN A 35 -18.89 5.85 -13.66
N LEU A 36 -19.23 4.83 -12.87
CA LEU A 36 -18.91 3.44 -13.17
C LEU A 36 -20.13 2.62 -13.61
N GLY A 37 -21.35 3.07 -13.32
CA GLY A 37 -22.58 2.42 -13.75
C GLY A 37 -22.66 0.95 -13.32
N GLU A 38 -22.66 0.04 -14.28
CA GLU A 38 -22.75 -1.41 -14.07
C GLU A 38 -21.39 -2.05 -13.72
N LYS A 39 -20.27 -1.35 -13.97
CA LYS A 39 -18.94 -1.85 -13.61
C LYS A 39 -18.68 -1.82 -12.09
N LEU A 40 -19.49 -1.11 -11.31
CA LEU A 40 -19.33 -0.96 -9.87
C LEU A 40 -19.95 -2.14 -9.10
N TYR A 41 -19.11 -2.88 -8.40
CA TYR A 41 -19.47 -3.86 -7.39
C TYR A 41 -19.23 -3.23 -6.01
N HIS A 42 -20.29 -2.67 -5.44
CA HIS A 42 -20.22 -1.90 -4.21
C HIS A 42 -20.42 -2.78 -2.96
N TYR A 43 -19.70 -2.41 -1.90
CA TYR A 43 -19.82 -2.94 -0.55
C TYR A 43 -19.80 -1.79 0.46
N ASP A 44 -20.47 -1.97 1.60
CA ASP A 44 -20.41 -1.08 2.78
C ASP A 44 -20.02 -1.88 4.04
N LEU A 45 -19.00 -2.74 3.90
CA LEU A 45 -18.52 -3.61 4.97
C LEU A 45 -17.61 -2.85 5.93
N GLN A 46 -18.04 -2.77 7.18
CA GLN A 46 -17.28 -2.21 8.31
C GLN A 46 -17.43 -3.13 9.53
N SER A 47 -17.05 -4.39 9.37
CA SER A 47 -17.18 -5.35 10.47
C SER A 47 -16.12 -5.13 11.54
N SER A 48 -16.44 -5.52 12.78
CA SER A 48 -15.47 -5.56 13.87
C SER A 48 -14.36 -6.57 13.61
N ASN A 49 -14.49 -7.50 12.65
CA ASN A 49 -13.44 -8.47 12.33
C ASN A 49 -12.31 -7.85 11.48
N GLY A 50 -12.44 -6.59 11.07
CA GLY A 50 -11.39 -5.81 10.44
C GLY A 50 -11.36 -5.87 8.92
N TRP A 51 -10.46 -5.07 8.33
CA TRP A 51 -10.31 -4.88 6.88
C TRP A 51 -10.10 -6.20 6.13
N PHE A 52 -9.17 -7.04 6.60
CA PHE A 52 -8.87 -8.32 5.95
C PHE A 52 -10.05 -9.29 5.95
N HIS A 53 -10.87 -9.29 7.00
CA HIS A 53 -12.08 -10.11 7.04
C HIS A 53 -13.08 -9.66 5.97
N ASP A 54 -13.32 -8.35 5.89
CA ASP A 54 -14.27 -7.79 4.94
C ASP A 54 -13.80 -7.99 3.50
N THR A 55 -12.50 -7.80 3.23
CA THR A 55 -11.91 -8.09 1.92
C THR A 55 -12.05 -9.57 1.55
N ARG A 56 -11.96 -10.50 2.51
CA ARG A 56 -12.22 -11.94 2.26
C ARG A 56 -13.65 -12.21 1.81
N VAL A 57 -14.64 -11.51 2.38
CA VAL A 57 -16.04 -11.62 1.95
C VAL A 57 -16.20 -11.16 0.50
N MET A 58 -15.45 -10.14 0.08
CA MET A 58 -15.48 -9.58 -1.27
C MET A 58 -14.76 -10.45 -2.31
N LEU A 59 -13.93 -11.43 -1.92
CA LEU A 59 -13.11 -12.23 -2.85
C LEU A 59 -13.91 -12.99 -3.91
N LYS A 60 -15.21 -13.22 -3.68
CA LYS A 60 -16.12 -13.80 -4.69
C LYS A 60 -16.23 -12.93 -5.95
N ASP A 61 -16.15 -11.61 -5.79
CA ASP A 61 -16.26 -10.64 -6.88
C ASP A 61 -14.87 -10.14 -7.36
N ILE A 62 -13.83 -10.25 -6.53
CA ILE A 62 -12.42 -9.98 -6.87
C ILE A 62 -11.82 -11.20 -7.59
N ASN A 63 -12.24 -11.41 -8.84
CA ASN A 63 -11.96 -12.64 -9.59
C ASN A 63 -11.33 -12.43 -10.99
N SER A 64 -10.98 -11.20 -11.36
CA SER A 64 -10.18 -10.92 -12.58
C SER A 64 -8.72 -11.37 -12.37
N ASP A 65 -8.00 -11.64 -13.48
CA ASP A 65 -6.63 -12.17 -13.47
C ASP A 65 -5.63 -11.28 -12.74
N TYR A 66 -5.78 -9.97 -12.90
CA TYR A 66 -4.99 -8.94 -12.23
C TYR A 66 -5.89 -8.02 -11.40
N ILE A 67 -5.45 -7.70 -10.20
CA ILE A 67 -6.15 -6.87 -9.22
C ILE A 67 -5.35 -5.60 -9.00
N PHE A 68 -5.92 -4.46 -9.41
CA PHE A 68 -5.42 -3.14 -9.08
C PHE A 68 -5.91 -2.76 -7.67
N PHE A 69 -5.03 -2.72 -6.68
CA PHE A 69 -5.36 -2.24 -5.34
C PHE A 69 -5.16 -0.72 -5.31
N TRP A 70 -6.27 -0.01 -5.49
CA TRP A 70 -6.31 1.44 -5.51
C TRP A 70 -6.21 2.07 -4.12
N ILE A 71 -5.23 2.97 -3.96
CA ILE A 71 -5.10 3.86 -2.80
C ILE A 71 -5.47 5.29 -3.21
N GLU A 72 -6.44 5.88 -2.51
CA GLU A 72 -7.20 7.07 -2.93
C GLU A 72 -6.46 8.42 -2.83
N ASP A 73 -5.28 8.42 -2.23
CA ASP A 73 -4.37 9.56 -2.04
C ASP A 73 -3.23 9.59 -3.07
N HIS A 74 -3.26 8.69 -4.06
CA HIS A 74 -2.33 8.66 -5.18
C HIS A 74 -3.03 9.08 -6.47
N ILE A 75 -2.41 9.98 -7.24
CA ILE A 75 -2.95 10.47 -8.53
C ILE A 75 -2.12 9.90 -9.67
N ASN A 76 -2.80 9.41 -10.71
CA ASN A 76 -2.17 8.95 -11.94
C ASN A 76 -1.62 10.15 -12.72
N MET A 77 -0.35 10.05 -13.09
CA MET A 77 0.43 11.06 -13.80
C MET A 77 0.68 10.69 -15.27
N ALA A 78 0.36 9.45 -15.65
CA ALA A 78 0.61 8.91 -16.98
C ALA A 78 -0.68 8.77 -17.81
N ASP A 79 -0.53 8.64 -19.13
CA ASP A 79 -1.66 8.34 -20.00
C ASP A 79 -2.24 6.95 -19.69
N VAL A 80 -3.57 6.84 -19.56
CA VAL A 80 -4.24 5.59 -19.17
C VAL A 80 -4.06 4.44 -20.18
N THR A 81 -3.70 4.72 -21.43
CA THR A 81 -3.44 3.68 -22.44
C THR A 81 -2.17 2.88 -22.14
N ILE A 82 -1.28 3.38 -21.28
CA ILE A 82 -0.04 2.69 -20.94
C ILE A 82 -0.26 1.44 -20.08
N TYR A 83 -1.38 1.37 -19.35
CA TYR A 83 -1.68 0.26 -18.46
C TYR A 83 -1.90 -1.05 -19.21
N ASP A 84 -2.43 -1.01 -20.43
CA ASP A 84 -2.59 -2.21 -21.27
C ASP A 84 -1.22 -2.78 -21.68
N ASN A 85 -0.26 -1.91 -21.98
CA ASN A 85 1.12 -2.33 -22.27
C ASN A 85 1.83 -2.88 -21.03
N ILE A 86 1.60 -2.28 -19.85
CA ILE A 86 2.14 -2.78 -18.58
C ILE A 86 1.55 -4.15 -18.25
N LEU A 87 0.23 -4.33 -18.36
CA LEU A 87 -0.43 -5.61 -18.11
C LEU A 87 0.05 -6.70 -19.07
N LYS A 88 0.28 -6.35 -20.34
CA LYS A 88 0.91 -7.25 -21.31
C LYS A 88 2.32 -7.66 -20.88
N ASP A 89 3.17 -6.70 -20.51
CA ASP A 89 4.51 -6.98 -19.99
C ASP A 89 4.44 -7.85 -18.72
N MET A 90 3.50 -7.58 -17.80
CA MET A 90 3.30 -8.40 -16.60
C MET A 90 2.92 -9.84 -16.94
N CYS A 91 2.00 -10.03 -17.88
CA CYS A 91 1.52 -11.35 -18.31
C CYS A 91 2.64 -12.16 -18.98
N GLU A 92 3.31 -11.59 -19.97
CA GLU A 92 4.41 -12.23 -20.71
C GLU A 92 5.58 -12.62 -19.81
N ASN A 93 5.78 -11.87 -18.72
CA ASN A 93 6.88 -12.08 -17.77
C ASN A 93 6.46 -12.75 -16.46
N LYS A 94 5.19 -13.17 -16.33
CA LYS A 94 4.66 -13.82 -15.11
C LYS A 94 4.92 -13.00 -13.84
N VAL A 95 4.73 -11.69 -13.93
CA VAL A 95 4.82 -10.79 -12.77
C VAL A 95 3.67 -11.08 -11.82
N ASP A 96 4.00 -11.34 -10.55
CA ASP A 96 3.03 -11.55 -9.48
C ASP A 96 2.55 -10.24 -8.86
N HIS A 97 3.45 -9.26 -8.76
CA HIS A 97 3.23 -8.02 -8.05
C HIS A 97 3.96 -6.86 -8.73
N PHE A 98 3.22 -5.83 -9.10
CA PHE A 98 3.73 -4.60 -9.70
C PHE A 98 3.42 -3.42 -8.78
N ILE A 99 4.44 -2.71 -8.31
CA ILE A 99 4.26 -1.52 -7.47
C ILE A 99 4.17 -0.30 -8.39
N TYR A 100 2.97 0.31 -8.46
CA TYR A 100 2.67 1.35 -9.46
C TYR A 100 3.03 2.78 -9.02
N SER A 101 3.39 3.00 -7.76
CA SER A 101 3.80 4.31 -7.25
C SER A 101 5.12 4.22 -6.49
N TRP A 102 5.40 5.21 -5.64
CA TRP A 102 6.67 5.35 -4.93
C TRP A 102 7.85 5.38 -5.89
N TRP A 103 7.69 6.09 -7.02
CA TRP A 103 8.71 6.27 -8.05
C TRP A 103 9.80 7.26 -7.59
N GLN A 104 10.45 6.92 -6.48
CA GLN A 104 11.53 7.68 -5.89
C GLN A 104 12.81 6.85 -5.88
N LYS A 105 13.95 7.51 -6.07
CA LYS A 105 15.26 6.86 -6.15
C LYS A 105 15.55 6.00 -4.91
N SER A 106 15.13 6.45 -3.72
CA SER A 106 15.33 5.71 -2.47
C SER A 106 14.71 4.31 -2.50
N VAL A 107 13.52 4.15 -3.09
CA VAL A 107 12.81 2.87 -3.20
C VAL A 107 13.39 2.03 -4.35
N LEU A 108 13.58 2.62 -5.52
CA LEU A 108 14.07 1.89 -6.70
C LEU A 108 15.51 1.36 -6.49
N ASN A 109 16.34 2.11 -5.77
CA ASN A 109 17.74 1.74 -5.52
C ASN A 109 17.91 0.57 -4.55
N GLU A 110 16.88 0.21 -3.77
CA GLU A 110 16.91 -0.99 -2.93
C GLU A 110 17.17 -2.25 -3.77
N TYR A 111 16.72 -2.26 -5.03
CA TYR A 111 16.77 -3.42 -5.91
C TYR A 111 17.96 -3.42 -6.88
N GLU A 112 18.82 -2.39 -6.87
CA GLU A 112 20.01 -2.31 -7.73
C GLU A 112 21.05 -3.42 -7.44
N TYR A 113 20.97 -4.05 -6.27
CA TYR A 113 21.91 -5.09 -5.83
C TYR A 113 21.61 -6.50 -6.35
N ILE A 114 20.54 -6.67 -7.11
CA ILE A 114 20.13 -7.95 -7.70
C ILE A 114 19.89 -7.80 -9.20
N ASN A 115 19.95 -8.92 -9.94
CA ASN A 115 19.73 -8.90 -11.38
C ASN A 115 18.29 -8.51 -11.70
N LYS A 116 18.13 -7.60 -12.66
CA LYS A 116 16.84 -7.25 -13.25
C LYS A 116 16.70 -7.76 -14.68
N LYS A 117 15.48 -8.12 -15.05
CA LYS A 117 15.03 -8.20 -16.45
C LYS A 117 14.28 -6.90 -16.76
N GLU A 118 14.34 -6.45 -18.00
CA GLU A 118 13.70 -5.20 -18.41
C GLU A 118 12.84 -5.40 -19.65
N THR A 119 11.71 -4.71 -19.70
CA THR A 119 10.91 -4.51 -20.92
C THR A 119 10.96 -3.03 -21.33
N ASN A 120 10.09 -2.60 -22.24
CA ASN A 120 9.95 -1.18 -22.53
C ASN A 120 9.29 -0.40 -21.38
N ASN A 121 8.40 -1.04 -20.61
CA ASN A 121 7.59 -0.35 -19.61
C ASN A 121 7.97 -0.65 -18.15
N ILE A 122 8.56 -1.82 -17.87
CA ILE A 122 8.79 -2.29 -16.50
C ILE A 122 10.20 -2.86 -16.27
N ASN A 123 10.66 -2.72 -15.02
CA ASN A 123 11.82 -3.42 -14.45
C ASN A 123 11.31 -4.60 -13.62
N ILE A 124 11.92 -5.77 -13.78
CA ILE A 124 11.42 -7.04 -13.24
C ILE A 124 12.51 -7.71 -12.39
N TYR A 125 12.13 -8.15 -11.20
CA TYR A 125 13.01 -8.71 -10.18
C TYR A 125 12.43 -10.03 -9.65
N ASN A 126 13.27 -11.05 -9.57
CA ASN A 126 12.91 -12.29 -8.88
C ASN A 126 13.16 -12.13 -7.39
N ILE A 127 12.11 -12.14 -6.57
CA ILE A 127 12.22 -12.04 -5.13
C ILE A 127 12.29 -13.44 -4.52
N SER A 128 13.36 -13.69 -3.78
CA SER A 128 13.64 -14.95 -3.08
C SER A 128 14.41 -14.65 -1.79
N ASP A 129 14.42 -15.59 -0.84
CA ASP A 129 15.19 -15.46 0.41
C ASP A 129 16.65 -15.05 0.17
N ARG A 130 17.27 -15.58 -0.89
CA ARG A 130 18.65 -15.26 -1.27
C ARG A 130 18.78 -13.79 -1.68
N ASN A 131 17.91 -13.33 -2.58
CA ASN A 131 17.97 -11.97 -3.12
C ASN A 131 17.61 -10.92 -2.05
N ILE A 132 16.63 -11.23 -1.20
CA ILE A 132 16.29 -10.39 -0.05
C ILE A 132 17.48 -10.22 0.90
N ARG A 133 18.17 -11.30 1.26
CA ARG A 133 19.36 -11.22 2.12
C ARG A 133 20.49 -10.38 1.50
N ILE A 134 20.64 -10.43 0.18
CA ILE A 134 21.61 -9.58 -0.54
C ILE A 134 21.23 -8.11 -0.37
N ILE A 135 19.96 -7.76 -0.63
CA ILE A 135 19.46 -6.38 -0.50
C ILE A 135 19.60 -5.89 0.94
N GLU A 136 19.07 -6.62 1.92
CA GLU A 136 19.11 -6.24 3.34
C GLU A 136 20.54 -6.03 3.85
N LYS A 137 21.50 -6.87 3.42
CA LYS A 137 22.91 -6.70 3.77
C LYS A 137 23.50 -5.40 3.23
N ARG A 138 23.02 -4.93 2.07
CA ARG A 138 23.51 -3.71 1.41
C ARG A 138 22.87 -2.45 1.98
N ILE A 139 21.57 -2.47 2.24
CA ILE A 139 20.84 -1.32 2.78
C ILE A 139 20.93 -1.23 4.32
N GLY A 140 21.28 -2.33 4.99
CA GLY A 140 21.47 -2.38 6.45
C GLY A 140 20.19 -2.43 7.27
N THR A 141 19.03 -2.67 6.65
CA THR A 141 17.72 -2.71 7.31
C THR A 141 16.75 -3.60 6.53
N HIS A 142 15.59 -3.90 7.14
CA HIS A 142 14.45 -4.45 6.43
C HIS A 142 13.77 -3.38 5.57
N PHE A 143 13.15 -3.81 4.47
CA PHE A 143 12.39 -2.98 3.53
C PHE A 143 11.04 -3.64 3.21
N MET A 144 10.23 -3.06 2.32
CA MET A 144 8.87 -3.52 2.04
C MET A 144 8.69 -3.94 0.57
N PRO A 145 8.95 -5.21 0.22
CA PRO A 145 8.86 -5.69 -1.17
C PRO A 145 7.43 -5.96 -1.66
N ILE A 146 6.44 -5.97 -0.76
CA ILE A 146 5.03 -6.14 -1.10
C ILE A 146 4.30 -4.93 -0.58
N SER A 147 3.56 -4.23 -1.46
CA SER A 147 2.82 -3.03 -1.11
C SER A 147 1.34 -3.07 -1.51
N ALA A 148 0.48 -2.40 -0.74
CA ALA A 148 -0.90 -2.14 -1.10
C ALA A 148 -1.03 -1.26 -2.36
N VAL A 149 -0.02 -0.43 -2.67
CA VAL A 149 0.00 0.41 -3.88
C VAL A 149 0.46 -0.42 -5.09
N SER A 150 -0.37 -1.39 -5.51
CA SER A 150 0.05 -2.40 -6.48
C SER A 150 -1.03 -2.90 -7.46
N ILE A 151 -0.55 -3.50 -8.54
CA ILE A 151 -1.30 -4.42 -9.41
C ILE A 151 -0.74 -5.82 -9.18
N SER A 152 -1.57 -6.77 -8.75
CA SER A 152 -1.13 -8.12 -8.41
C SER A 152 -1.90 -9.19 -9.19
N THR A 153 -1.32 -10.35 -9.42
CA THR A 153 -2.10 -11.50 -9.88
C THR A 153 -3.16 -11.84 -8.85
N ASN A 154 -4.32 -12.36 -9.31
CA ASN A 154 -5.41 -12.79 -8.44
C ASN A 154 -4.93 -13.75 -7.35
N MET A 155 -4.08 -14.70 -7.74
CA MET A 155 -3.49 -15.70 -6.85
C MET A 155 -2.64 -15.05 -5.76
N PHE A 156 -1.75 -14.13 -6.11
CA PHE A 156 -0.87 -13.47 -5.15
C PHE A 156 -1.64 -12.54 -4.20
N PHE A 157 -2.59 -11.76 -4.74
CA PHE A 157 -3.48 -10.93 -3.92
C PHE A 157 -4.27 -11.78 -2.91
N LYS A 158 -4.88 -12.89 -3.35
CA LYS A 158 -5.61 -13.81 -2.46
C LYS A 158 -4.69 -14.41 -1.41
N LYS A 159 -3.47 -14.87 -1.78
CA LYS A 159 -2.47 -15.38 -0.84
C LYS A 159 -2.24 -14.39 0.32
N ILE A 160 -2.14 -13.10 0.04
CA ILE A 160 -1.96 -12.05 1.06
C ILE A 160 -3.22 -11.85 1.91
N VAL A 161 -4.40 -11.73 1.28
CA VAL A 161 -5.66 -11.42 1.98
C VAL A 161 -6.16 -12.58 2.85
N THR A 162 -5.93 -13.82 2.42
CA THR A 162 -6.30 -15.03 3.18
C THR A 162 -5.24 -15.42 4.21
N SER A 163 -4.05 -14.81 4.14
CA SER A 163 -3.00 -15.03 5.13
C SER A 163 -3.36 -14.37 6.47
N ASN A 164 -3.07 -15.07 7.57
CA ASN A 164 -3.14 -14.49 8.91
C ASN A 164 -1.88 -13.69 9.28
N HIS A 165 -0.93 -13.52 8.35
CA HIS A 165 0.33 -12.86 8.61
C HIS A 165 0.20 -11.33 8.67
N PRO A 166 0.92 -10.68 9.59
CA PRO A 166 1.69 -11.32 10.67
C PRO A 166 0.74 -11.89 11.73
N LYS A 167 1.07 -13.07 12.29
CA LYS A 167 0.24 -13.75 13.32
C LYS A 167 -0.11 -12.79 14.47
N LEU A 168 0.85 -11.95 14.84
CA LEU A 168 0.66 -10.82 15.71
C LEU A 168 0.64 -9.54 14.85
N LYS A 169 -0.52 -8.89 14.73
CA LYS A 169 -0.76 -7.75 13.83
C LYS A 169 0.18 -6.59 14.16
N ARG A 170 0.62 -5.85 13.15
CA ARG A 170 1.48 -4.66 13.37
C ARG A 170 0.63 -3.40 13.48
N TRP A 171 -0.55 -3.43 12.88
CA TRP A 171 -1.47 -2.32 12.76
C TRP A 171 -2.87 -2.71 13.26
N PRO A 172 -3.74 -1.75 13.60
CA PRO A 172 -5.13 -2.04 13.93
C PRO A 172 -5.79 -2.86 12.82
N ARG A 173 -6.58 -3.88 13.16
CA ARG A 173 -7.21 -4.78 12.19
C ARG A 173 -8.17 -4.06 11.25
N GLU A 174 -8.65 -2.88 11.62
CA GLU A 174 -9.54 -2.03 10.84
C GLU A 174 -8.85 -1.39 9.64
N THR A 175 -7.50 -1.34 9.61
CA THR A 175 -6.71 -0.76 8.53
C THR A 175 -6.14 -1.83 7.59
N PRO A 176 -5.84 -1.48 6.33
CA PRO A 176 -5.24 -2.40 5.37
C PRO A 176 -3.72 -2.56 5.56
N PHE A 177 -3.08 -1.86 6.50
CA PHE A 177 -1.61 -1.68 6.54
C PHE A 177 -0.79 -2.95 6.78
N ASP A 178 -1.43 -4.01 7.29
CA ASP A 178 -0.77 -5.32 7.33
C ASP A 178 -0.76 -6.02 5.96
N PHE A 179 -1.33 -5.43 4.90
CA PHE A 179 -1.22 -5.94 3.52
C PHE A 179 0.20 -5.79 3.02
N ASP A 180 0.81 -4.62 3.28
CA ASP A 180 2.22 -4.44 3.00
C ASP A 180 3.06 -5.42 3.85
N LYS A 181 4.02 -6.09 3.22
CA LYS A 181 4.87 -7.09 3.87
C LYS A 181 6.30 -6.61 3.90
N ARG A 182 6.97 -6.93 5.00
CA ARG A 182 8.40 -6.66 5.18
C ARG A 182 9.22 -7.72 4.46
N SER A 183 10.46 -7.39 4.15
CA SER A 183 11.47 -8.32 3.64
C SER A 183 11.75 -9.50 4.59
N SER A 184 11.36 -9.40 5.86
CA SER A 184 11.39 -10.50 6.84
C SER A 184 10.17 -11.43 6.81
N ASP A 185 9.17 -11.17 5.96
CA ASP A 185 7.92 -11.94 5.87
C ASP A 185 8.07 -13.08 4.83
N PHE A 186 8.99 -14.01 5.10
CA PHE A 186 9.45 -15.01 4.14
C PHE A 186 8.36 -15.95 3.59
N GLU A 187 7.19 -16.06 4.23
CA GLU A 187 6.08 -16.90 3.76
C GLU A 187 5.51 -16.48 2.39
N PHE A 188 5.77 -15.24 1.99
CA PHE A 188 5.31 -14.72 0.70
C PHE A 188 6.29 -15.00 -0.45
N PHE A 189 7.53 -15.43 -0.14
CA PHE A 189 8.54 -15.71 -1.15
C PHE A 189 8.47 -17.17 -1.64
N PRO A 190 8.94 -17.46 -2.86
CA PRO A 190 9.37 -16.51 -3.89
C PRO A 190 8.18 -15.88 -4.65
N PHE A 191 8.41 -14.74 -5.31
CA PHE A 191 7.49 -14.12 -6.26
C PHE A 191 8.23 -13.21 -7.25
N VAL A 192 7.58 -12.82 -8.35
CA VAL A 192 8.13 -11.89 -9.34
C VAL A 192 7.58 -10.48 -9.08
N LEU A 193 8.48 -9.57 -8.71
CA LEU A 193 8.20 -8.16 -8.47
C LEU A 193 8.52 -7.32 -9.71
N SER A 194 7.75 -6.27 -9.95
CA SER A 194 8.13 -5.26 -10.94
C SER A 194 7.81 -3.83 -10.51
N PHE A 195 8.50 -2.89 -11.16
CA PHE A 195 8.34 -1.45 -11.02
C PHE A 195 8.25 -0.80 -12.41
N PRO A 196 7.55 0.34 -12.56
CA PRO A 196 7.52 1.04 -13.84
C PRO A 196 8.86 1.72 -14.14
N LYS A 197 9.12 1.94 -15.42
CA LYS A 197 10.29 2.70 -15.91
C LYS A 197 10.09 4.22 -15.88
N PHE A 198 8.88 4.67 -15.57
CA PHE A 198 8.48 6.08 -15.48
C PHE A 198 7.45 6.24 -14.35
N GLU A 199 7.22 7.47 -13.89
CA GLU A 199 6.24 7.74 -12.83
C GLU A 199 4.81 7.53 -13.35
N LEU A 200 4.11 6.53 -12.80
CA LEU A 200 2.70 6.31 -13.08
C LEU A 200 1.81 7.03 -12.10
N PHE A 201 2.10 6.92 -10.81
CA PHE A 201 1.35 7.58 -9.76
C PHE A 201 2.28 8.30 -8.79
N ALA A 202 1.80 9.41 -8.24
CA ALA A 202 2.45 10.12 -7.14
C ALA A 202 1.46 10.35 -5.98
N ASN A 203 1.97 10.30 -4.76
CA ASN A 203 1.19 10.62 -3.56
C ASN A 203 0.91 12.13 -3.51
N ILE A 204 -0.27 12.52 -3.02
CA ILE A 204 -0.69 13.92 -2.95
C ILE A 204 0.16 14.72 -1.95
N ASP A 205 0.36 14.23 -0.73
CA ASP A 205 0.91 15.01 0.40
C ASP A 205 2.04 14.31 1.18
N ASP A 206 2.31 13.03 0.92
CA ASP A 206 3.39 12.28 1.56
C ASP A 206 4.63 12.19 0.67
N ASN A 207 5.68 12.89 1.11
CA ASN A 207 7.02 12.84 0.51
C ASN A 207 7.74 11.50 0.75
N HIS A 208 7.24 10.66 1.67
CA HIS A 208 7.79 9.35 1.98
C HIS A 208 9.32 9.36 2.21
N GLY A 209 9.80 10.38 2.92
CA GLY A 209 11.21 10.58 3.24
C GLY A 209 12.05 11.25 2.14
N THR A 210 11.49 11.55 0.97
CA THR A 210 12.16 12.25 -0.13
C THR A 210 11.54 13.62 -0.36
N VAL A 211 12.28 14.68 -0.05
CA VAL A 211 11.85 16.07 -0.32
C VAL A 211 11.56 16.24 -1.81
N GLY A 212 10.44 16.88 -2.14
CA GLY A 212 9.99 17.14 -3.50
C GLY A 212 9.31 15.97 -4.20
N TYR A 213 8.92 14.90 -3.49
CA TYR A 213 8.25 13.75 -4.09
C TYR A 213 6.74 13.96 -4.27
N SER A 214 6.05 14.39 -3.21
CA SER A 214 4.59 14.55 -3.19
C SER A 214 4.12 15.65 -4.14
N LEU A 215 2.87 15.55 -4.63
CA LEU A 215 2.33 16.52 -5.57
C LEU A 215 2.23 17.94 -5.00
N ILE A 216 1.91 18.07 -3.71
CA ILE A 216 1.89 19.37 -3.03
C ILE A 216 3.29 19.99 -3.00
N ASP A 217 4.31 19.23 -2.62
CA ASP A 217 5.69 19.75 -2.53
C ASP A 217 6.26 20.10 -3.93
N ARG A 218 5.79 19.43 -4.98
CA ARG A 218 6.09 19.76 -6.38
C ARG A 218 5.30 20.95 -6.92
N GLY A 219 4.32 21.48 -6.19
CA GLY A 219 3.42 22.53 -6.66
C GLY A 219 2.44 22.07 -7.75
N LEU A 220 2.20 20.76 -7.88
CA LEU A 220 1.30 20.15 -8.87
C LEU A 220 -0.08 19.81 -8.32
N TYR A 221 -0.29 19.99 -7.01
CA TYR A 221 -1.58 19.82 -6.36
C TYR A 221 -1.78 20.90 -5.29
N GLU A 222 -3.00 21.42 -5.21
CA GLU A 222 -3.34 22.48 -4.26
C GLU A 222 -3.30 21.95 -2.82
N ASN A 223 -2.59 22.67 -1.95
CA ASN A 223 -2.58 22.38 -0.53
C ASN A 223 -3.87 22.88 0.13
N ARG A 224 -4.88 21.99 0.21
CA ARG A 224 -6.19 22.29 0.82
C ARG A 224 -6.17 22.18 2.36
N MET A 225 -5.19 21.49 2.94
CA MET A 225 -5.03 21.27 4.38
C MET A 225 -3.58 20.93 4.70
N THR A 226 -3.00 21.61 5.69
CA THR A 226 -1.61 21.38 6.09
C THR A 226 -1.42 20.00 6.76
N ARG A 227 -0.21 19.44 6.67
CA ARG A 227 0.11 18.16 7.31
C ARG A 227 -0.08 18.19 8.83
N ASP A 228 0.12 19.35 9.46
CA ASP A 228 -0.10 19.52 10.89
C ASP A 228 -1.60 19.49 11.25
N GLU A 229 -2.46 20.08 10.42
CA GLU A 229 -3.91 19.97 10.57
C GLU A 229 -4.36 18.52 10.40
N ILE A 230 -3.89 17.82 9.37
CA ILE A 230 -4.18 16.39 9.16
C ILE A 230 -3.74 15.58 10.37
N LYS A 231 -2.51 15.76 10.85
CA LYS A 231 -2.00 15.07 12.04
C LYS A 231 -2.80 15.40 13.30
N SER A 232 -3.31 16.61 13.44
CA SER A 232 -4.13 17.00 14.60
C SER A 232 -5.48 16.26 14.62
N ILE A 233 -6.02 15.96 13.44
CA ILE A 233 -7.22 15.17 13.23
C ILE A 233 -6.90 13.67 13.45
N GLU A 234 -5.85 13.15 12.82
CA GLU A 234 -5.41 11.74 12.90
C GLU A 234 -4.98 11.35 14.32
N PHE A 235 -4.25 12.24 15.00
CA PHE A 235 -3.61 11.99 16.30
C PHE A 235 -4.12 12.95 17.36
N ARG A 236 -5.44 12.94 17.64
CA ARG A 236 -6.01 13.61 18.81
C ARG A 236 -5.29 13.12 20.10
N LYS A 237 -4.40 13.97 20.63
CA LYS A 237 -3.84 13.95 22.01
C LYS A 237 -2.99 12.73 22.43
N SER A 238 -1.94 12.35 21.70
CA SER A 238 -0.98 11.32 22.20
C SER A 238 0.49 11.78 22.33
N PHE A 239 0.90 12.90 21.77
CA PHE A 239 2.32 13.26 21.69
C PHE A 239 2.95 13.84 22.98
N ASN A 240 2.18 14.54 23.82
CA ASN A 240 2.74 15.27 24.96
C ASN A 240 3.10 14.38 26.18
N TYR A 241 2.43 13.24 26.37
CA TYR A 241 2.68 12.36 27.53
C TYR A 241 3.99 11.58 27.43
N TYR A 242 4.37 11.12 26.23
CA TYR A 242 5.57 10.30 26.03
C TYR A 242 6.88 11.06 26.28
N ARG A 243 6.91 12.35 25.96
CA ARG A 243 8.11 13.19 26.13
C ARG A 243 8.43 13.44 27.61
N LEU A 244 7.40 13.52 28.44
CA LEU A 244 7.49 13.71 29.90
C LEU A 244 7.94 12.45 30.65
N ILE A 245 7.59 11.26 30.16
CA ILE A 245 7.96 9.99 30.82
C ILE A 245 9.39 9.57 30.44
N LYS A 246 9.84 9.89 29.22
CA LYS A 246 11.20 9.56 28.74
C LYS A 246 12.31 10.19 29.59
N THR A 247 12.07 11.33 30.22
CA THR A 247 13.05 12.02 31.09
C THR A 247 13.21 11.36 32.46
N ILE A 248 12.32 10.43 32.84
CA ILE A 248 12.29 9.82 34.18
C ILE A 248 13.06 8.49 34.23
N PHE A 249 13.13 7.75 33.12
CA PHE A 249 13.71 6.40 33.11
C PHE A 249 15.08 6.36 32.41
N PRO A 250 16.04 5.56 32.93
CA PRO A 250 17.25 5.21 32.20
C PRO A 250 16.93 4.62 30.83
N ASN A 251 17.74 4.94 29.81
CA ASN A 251 17.51 4.56 28.42
C ASN A 251 17.26 3.05 28.21
N VAL A 252 17.90 2.18 29.01
CA VAL A 252 17.73 0.71 28.93
C VAL A 252 16.33 0.29 29.39
N ILE A 253 15.87 0.82 30.53
CA ILE A 253 14.53 0.56 31.07
C ILE A 253 13.47 1.11 30.12
N TRP A 254 13.70 2.31 29.58
CA TRP A 254 12.81 2.90 28.59
C TRP A 254 12.66 2.02 27.34
N LYS A 255 13.77 1.50 26.79
CA LYS A 255 13.73 0.57 25.64
C LYS A 255 12.93 -0.70 25.93
N LEU A 256 13.09 -1.26 27.13
CA LEU A 256 12.32 -2.44 27.56
C LEU A 256 10.82 -2.13 27.66
N LEU A 257 10.46 -1.03 28.33
CA LEU A 257 9.06 -0.60 28.46
C LEU A 257 8.40 -0.34 27.10
N VAL A 258 9.11 0.31 26.18
CA VAL A 258 8.63 0.51 24.81
C VAL A 258 8.40 -0.82 24.09
N SER A 259 9.33 -1.79 24.24
CA SER A 259 9.17 -3.13 23.65
C SER A 259 7.93 -3.86 24.18
N ILE A 260 7.74 -3.85 25.51
CA ILE A 260 6.55 -4.44 26.17
C ILE A 260 5.28 -3.74 25.69
N PHE A 261 5.27 -2.40 25.66
CA PHE A 261 4.12 -1.63 25.20
C PHE A 261 3.76 -1.95 23.75
N VAL A 262 4.76 -2.00 22.84
CA VAL A 262 4.55 -2.38 21.45
C VAL A 262 3.99 -3.80 21.36
N TYR A 263 4.48 -4.75 22.15
CA TYR A 263 3.95 -6.11 22.18
C TYR A 263 2.49 -6.18 22.62
N ILE A 264 2.14 -5.51 23.73
CA ILE A 264 0.75 -5.41 24.23
C ILE A 264 -0.15 -4.78 23.18
N LYS A 265 0.28 -3.67 22.57
CA LYS A 265 -0.47 -2.98 21.52
C LYS A 265 -0.78 -3.91 20.34
N ARG A 266 0.20 -4.72 19.94
CA ARG A 266 0.02 -5.71 18.88
C ARG A 266 -0.91 -6.87 19.28
N LEU A 267 -0.93 -7.28 20.56
CA LEU A 267 -1.93 -8.23 21.06
C LEU A 267 -3.34 -7.67 20.96
N VAL A 268 -3.52 -6.40 21.35
CA VAL A 268 -4.81 -5.71 21.20
C VAL A 268 -5.22 -5.65 19.74
N TYR A 269 -4.31 -5.33 18.82
CA TYR A 269 -4.60 -5.32 17.38
C TYR A 269 -4.99 -6.67 16.80
N THR A 270 -4.48 -7.77 17.37
CA THR A 270 -4.83 -9.12 16.92
C THR A 270 -6.14 -9.61 17.52
N TYR A 271 -6.39 -9.36 18.81
CA TYR A 271 -7.44 -10.06 19.57
C TYR A 271 -8.55 -9.16 20.14
N GLY A 272 -8.31 -7.85 20.29
CA GLY A 272 -9.32 -6.87 20.73
C GLY A 272 -10.17 -6.43 19.55
#